data_AF-A0A8S2ZES9-F1
#
_entry.id   AF-A0A8S2ZES9-F1
#
_cell.length_a   1.000
_cell.length_b   1.000
_cell.length_c   1.000
_cell.angle_alpha   90.00
_cell.angle_beta   90.00
_cell.angle_gamma   90.00
#
_symmetry.space_group_name_H-M   'P 1'
#
loop_
_entity.id
_entity.type
_entity.pdbx_description
1 polymer ?
#
loop_
_entity_poly.entity_id
_entity_poly.type
_entity_poly.pdbx_seq_one_letter_code
_entity_poly.pdbx_strand_id
1 'polypeptide(L)'
;MSVVKSSKDKDQLLLDGFRYRRANNSQVTWRCVRNNCAGRVTFDGTQYIKLTDQNHAPNPDEIIAAEFKSKISERAITFDDPPRRIINEALLNIHTDDGTTIPSYTSSQRTIERNHKRNGIPLPRPTSFGDISIPAELRITSSGDRFFII
;
A
#
# COMPACT_ATOMS: atom_id res chain seq x y z
N MET A 1 14.21 7.30 -5.21
CA MET A 1 14.19 7.41 -3.74
C MET A 1 12.78 7.77 -3.31
N SER A 2 12.17 6.99 -2.41
CA SER A 2 10.84 7.27 -1.86
C SER A 2 10.82 6.95 -0.36
N VAL A 3 9.96 7.64 0.39
CA VAL A 3 9.71 7.33 1.81
C VAL A 3 8.27 6.84 1.93
N VAL A 4 8.12 5.66 2.51
CA VAL A 4 6.83 4.98 2.68
C VAL A 4 6.56 4.69 4.15
N LYS A 5 5.30 4.40 4.49
CA LYS A 5 4.92 3.95 5.83
C LYS A 5 4.97 2.43 5.92
N SER A 6 5.64 1.92 6.95
CA SER A 6 5.55 0.51 7.33
C SER A 6 4.17 0.17 7.89
N SER A 7 3.87 -1.12 8.03
CA SER A 7 2.65 -1.60 8.71
C SER A 7 2.52 -1.16 10.19
N LYS A 8 3.62 -0.67 10.79
CA LYS A 8 3.66 -0.10 12.14
C LYS A 8 3.66 1.43 12.13
N ASP A 9 3.30 2.05 11.01
CA ASP A 9 3.26 3.50 10.81
C ASP A 9 4.60 4.23 11.01
N LYS A 10 5.70 3.48 10.93
CA LYS A 10 7.06 4.04 10.94
C LYS A 10 7.54 4.30 9.52
N ASP A 11 8.22 5.42 9.31
CA ASP A 11 8.84 5.75 8.03
C ASP A 11 9.88 4.69 7.64
N GLN A 12 9.86 4.32 6.36
CA GLN A 12 10.87 3.52 5.70
C GLN A 12 11.33 4.22 4.44
N LEU A 13 12.64 4.24 4.24
CA LEU A 13 13.25 4.76 3.02
C LEU A 13 13.46 3.59 2.04
N LEU A 14 13.05 3.81 0.80
CA LEU A 14 13.27 2.93 -0.34
C LEU A 14 14.30 3.60 -1.26
N LEU A 15 15.46 2.96 -1.40
CA LEU A 15 16.58 3.48 -2.18
C LEU A 15 17.35 2.31 -2.81
N ASP A 16 17.57 2.38 -4.13
CA ASP A 16 18.39 1.45 -4.91
C ASP A 16 18.08 -0.05 -4.68
N GLY A 17 16.79 -0.39 -4.57
CA GLY A 17 16.36 -1.78 -4.34
C GLY A 17 16.53 -2.25 -2.89
N PHE A 18 16.87 -1.35 -1.97
CA PHE A 18 17.00 -1.61 -0.54
C PHE A 18 15.97 -0.85 0.30
N ARG A 19 15.69 -1.42 1.48
CA ARG A 19 14.78 -0.83 2.46
C ARG A 19 15.54 -0.45 3.72
N TYR A 20 15.30 0.77 4.18
CA TYR A 20 15.91 1.30 5.38
C TYR A 20 14.84 1.76 6.38
N ARG A 21 15.17 1.67 7.66
CA ARG A 21 14.41 2.28 8.76
C ARG A 21 15.28 3.33 9.42
N ARG A 22 14.67 4.30 10.10
CA ARG A 22 15.43 5.29 10.88
C ARG A 22 16.36 4.60 11.88
N ALA A 23 17.61 5.00 11.91
CA ALA A 23 18.61 4.43 12.83
C ALA A 23 18.41 4.91 14.27
N ASN A 24 17.90 6.13 14.42
CA ASN A 24 17.67 6.86 15.65
C ASN A 24 16.62 7.96 15.36
N ASN A 25 16.27 8.78 16.35
CA ASN A 25 15.33 9.90 16.15
C ASN A 25 15.85 10.98 15.18
N SER A 26 17.11 10.86 14.76
CA SER A 26 17.72 11.70 13.73
C SER A 26 17.13 11.39 12.36
N GLN A 27 16.61 12.43 11.68
CA GLN A 27 16.00 12.31 10.33
C GLN A 27 17.03 11.99 9.24
N VAL A 28 18.31 12.20 9.52
CA VAL A 28 19.36 12.10 8.52
C VAL A 28 19.91 10.70 8.32
N THR A 29 19.84 9.79 9.31
CA THR A 29 20.47 8.46 9.21
C THR A 29 19.48 7.31 9.20
N TRP A 30 19.64 6.45 8.21
CA TRP A 30 18.82 5.28 7.94
C TRP A 30 19.69 4.02 7.96
N ARG A 31 19.15 2.92 8.51
CA ARG A 31 19.81 1.61 8.59
C ARG A 31 19.00 0.57 7.85
N CYS A 32 19.67 -0.40 7.23
CA CYS A 32 19.00 -1.49 6.55
C CYS A 32 18.02 -2.22 7.50
N VAL A 33 16.88 -2.65 6.94
CA VAL A 33 15.85 -3.39 7.68
C VAL A 33 16.19 -4.87 7.86
N ARG A 34 17.04 -5.44 7.00
CA ARG A 34 17.42 -6.86 7.10
C ARG A 34 18.27 -7.10 8.34
N ASN A 35 18.01 -8.22 9.00
CA ASN A 35 18.79 -8.66 10.14
C ASN A 35 20.23 -8.92 9.72
N ASN A 36 21.17 -8.61 10.61
CA ASN A 36 22.61 -8.77 10.39
C ASN A 36 23.18 -7.98 9.18
N CYS A 37 22.43 -7.01 8.65
CA CYS A 37 22.96 -6.08 7.66
C CYS A 37 23.43 -4.79 8.35
N ALA A 38 24.68 -4.40 8.09
CA ALA A 38 25.28 -3.18 8.63
C ALA A 38 25.06 -1.95 7.73
N GLY A 39 24.41 -2.13 6.57
CA GLY A 39 24.22 -1.08 5.59
C GLY A 39 23.46 0.14 6.14
N ARG A 40 23.95 1.33 5.80
CA ARG A 40 23.44 2.62 6.28
C ARG A 40 23.45 3.65 5.15
N VAL A 41 22.52 4.58 5.24
CA VAL A 41 22.43 5.76 4.38
C VAL A 41 22.32 6.98 5.29
N THR A 42 23.14 8.00 5.07
CA THR A 42 23.04 9.28 5.78
C THR A 42 22.84 10.42 4.78
N PHE A 43 21.89 11.31 5.06
CA PHE A 43 21.54 12.47 4.25
C PHE A 43 22.00 13.77 4.89
N ASP A 44 22.30 14.78 4.08
CA ASP A 44 22.53 16.17 4.54
C ASP A 44 21.26 17.04 4.49
N GLY A 45 20.12 16.44 4.18
CA GLY A 45 18.84 17.10 3.97
C GLY A 45 18.34 17.00 2.53
N THR A 46 19.24 16.92 1.55
CA THR A 46 18.85 16.81 0.13
C THR A 46 19.51 15.64 -0.60
N GLN A 47 20.74 15.28 -0.25
CA GLN A 47 21.47 14.18 -0.88
C GLN A 47 22.04 13.23 0.17
N TYR A 48 22.28 11.98 -0.21
CA TYR A 48 22.99 11.07 0.67
C TYR A 48 24.49 11.38 0.61
N ILE A 49 25.06 11.68 1.77
CA ILE A 49 26.49 11.97 1.95
C ILE A 49 27.30 10.73 2.32
N LYS A 50 26.60 9.66 2.73
CA LYS A 50 27.24 8.39 3.08
C LYS A 50 26.33 7.22 2.76
N LEU A 51 26.86 6.27 2.01
CA LEU A 51 26.25 4.96 1.76
C LEU A 51 27.26 3.90 2.18
N THR A 52 26.81 2.92 2.96
CA THR A 52 27.61 1.75 3.33
C THR A 52 27.10 0.52 2.60
N ASP A 53 28.05 -0.30 2.17
CA ASP A 53 27.77 -1.54 1.45
C ASP A 53 26.81 -2.45 2.20
N GLN A 54 25.96 -3.11 1.43
CA GLN A 54 25.03 -4.11 1.91
C GLN A 54 25.69 -5.49 1.78
N ASN A 55 25.45 -6.36 2.75
CA ASN A 55 25.86 -7.77 2.67
C ASN A 55 24.82 -8.67 1.98
N HIS A 56 23.91 -8.06 1.23
CA HIS A 56 22.90 -8.76 0.47
C HIS A 56 22.58 -7.98 -0.80
N ALA A 57 22.08 -8.68 -1.81
CA ALA A 57 21.64 -8.07 -3.05
C ALA A 57 20.42 -7.15 -2.84
N PRO A 58 20.23 -6.14 -3.71
CA PRO A 58 18.96 -5.43 -3.81
C PRO A 58 17.82 -6.39 -4.12
N ASN A 59 16.61 -6.05 -3.68
CA ASN A 59 15.41 -6.82 -3.98
C ASN A 59 14.27 -5.89 -4.43
N PRO A 60 14.13 -5.64 -5.74
CA PRO A 60 13.07 -4.80 -6.30
C PRO A 60 11.66 -5.24 -5.90
N ASP A 61 11.42 -6.56 -5.83
CA ASP A 61 10.13 -7.13 -5.43
C ASP A 61 9.72 -6.70 -4.01
N GLU A 62 10.69 -6.62 -3.10
CA GLU A 62 10.46 -6.13 -1.73
C GLU A 62 10.14 -4.63 -1.68
N ILE A 63 10.60 -3.85 -2.67
CA ILE A 63 10.31 -2.43 -2.83
C ILE A 63 8.88 -2.26 -3.32
N ILE A 64 8.52 -2.91 -4.43
CA ILE A 64 7.17 -2.86 -5.01
C ILE A 64 6.13 -3.29 -3.98
N ALA A 65 6.38 -4.41 -3.29
CA ALA A 65 5.49 -4.89 -2.23
C ALA A 65 5.38 -3.92 -1.05
N ALA A 66 6.43 -3.15 -0.73
CA ALA A 66 6.41 -2.15 0.33
C ALA A 66 5.60 -0.91 -0.08
N GLU A 67 5.80 -0.42 -1.30
CA GLU A 67 5.04 0.71 -1.86
C GLU A 67 3.55 0.38 -1.93
N PHE A 68 3.20 -0.79 -2.45
CA PHE A 68 1.83 -1.29 -2.49
C PHE A 68 1.19 -1.31 -1.10
N LYS A 69 1.89 -1.91 -0.11
CA LYS A 69 1.38 -2.00 1.28
C LYS A 69 1.20 -0.63 1.92
N SER A 70 2.12 0.29 1.67
CA SER A 70 2.01 1.66 2.17
C SER A 70 0.77 2.34 1.58
N LYS A 71 0.59 2.24 0.27
CA LYS A 71 -0.53 2.88 -0.44
C LYS A 71 -1.89 2.36 0.00
N ILE A 72 -2.06 1.05 0.11
CA ILE A 72 -3.33 0.50 0.63
C ILE A 72 -3.56 0.90 2.10
N SER A 73 -2.50 1.01 2.89
CA SER A 73 -2.63 1.35 4.32
C SER A 73 -3.00 2.81 4.49
N GLU A 74 -2.34 3.71 3.76
CA GLU A 74 -2.65 5.15 3.71
C GLU A 74 -4.09 5.37 3.29
N ARG A 75 -4.52 4.76 2.18
CA ARG A 75 -5.91 4.94 1.72
C ARG A 75 -6.93 4.41 2.72
N ALA A 76 -6.66 3.25 3.33
CA ALA A 76 -7.53 2.63 4.32
C ALA A 76 -7.63 3.39 5.65
N ILE A 77 -6.76 4.36 5.92
CA ILE A 77 -6.90 5.25 7.09
C ILE A 77 -7.50 6.62 6.72
N THR A 78 -7.51 6.97 5.44
CA THR A 78 -8.03 8.25 4.96
C THR A 78 -9.47 8.16 4.47
N PHE A 79 -9.87 7.02 3.89
CA PHE A 79 -11.18 6.84 3.26
C PHE A 79 -11.87 5.57 3.76
N ASP A 80 -13.19 5.54 3.65
CA ASP A 80 -14.05 4.41 4.01
C ASP A 80 -14.37 3.51 2.81
N ASP A 81 -13.44 3.41 1.87
CA ASP A 81 -13.61 2.69 0.61
C ASP A 81 -13.67 1.17 0.77
N PRO A 82 -14.41 0.46 -0.11
CA PRO A 82 -14.42 -0.98 -0.06
C PRO A 82 -13.02 -1.51 -0.39
N PRO A 83 -12.55 -2.59 0.27
CA PRO A 83 -11.19 -3.10 0.09
C PRO A 83 -10.81 -3.34 -1.38
N ARG A 84 -11.77 -3.80 -2.19
CA ARG A 84 -11.56 -4.03 -3.62
C ARG A 84 -11.21 -2.74 -4.38
N ARG A 85 -11.84 -1.61 -4.05
CA ARG A 85 -11.53 -0.30 -4.66
C ARG A 85 -10.13 0.16 -4.27
N ILE A 86 -9.81 0.11 -2.97
CA ILE A 86 -8.48 0.48 -2.45
C ILE A 86 -7.38 -0.36 -3.11
N ILE A 87 -7.57 -1.67 -3.21
CA ILE A 87 -6.60 -2.59 -3.84
C ILE A 87 -6.43 -2.26 -5.31
N ASN A 88 -7.52 -2.12 -6.06
CA ASN A 88 -7.45 -1.82 -7.50
C ASN A 88 -6.75 -0.50 -7.77
N GLU A 89 -7.04 0.54 -6.99
CA GLU A 89 -6.33 1.81 -7.12
C GLU A 89 -4.85 1.71 -6.77
N ALA A 90 -4.48 0.88 -5.80
CA ALA A 90 -3.07 0.62 -5.51
C ALA A 90 -2.37 -0.10 -6.67
N LEU A 91 -3.07 -1.03 -7.35
CA LEU A 91 -2.56 -1.74 -8.52
C LEU A 91 -2.34 -0.84 -9.74
N LEU A 92 -3.10 0.25 -9.91
CA LEU A 92 -2.92 1.18 -11.03
C LEU A 92 -1.50 1.79 -11.12
N ASN A 93 -0.75 1.79 -10.01
CA ASN A 93 0.61 2.33 -9.96
C ASN A 93 1.70 1.27 -10.12
N ILE A 94 1.34 0.01 -10.38
CA ILE A 94 2.30 -1.10 -10.45
C ILE A 94 2.31 -1.67 -11.86
N HIS A 95 3.50 -1.98 -12.38
CA HIS A 95 3.62 -2.62 -13.68
C HIS A 95 3.07 -4.05 -13.65
N THR A 96 2.48 -4.49 -14.76
CA THR A 96 1.82 -5.81 -14.86
C THR A 96 2.77 -6.98 -14.56
N ASP A 97 4.06 -6.81 -14.85
CA ASP A 97 5.09 -7.84 -14.69
C ASP A 97 5.47 -8.07 -13.22
N ASP A 98 5.12 -7.13 -12.33
CA ASP A 98 5.44 -7.19 -10.91
C ASP A 98 4.39 -7.99 -10.09
N GLY A 99 3.38 -8.56 -10.76
CA GLY A 99 2.18 -9.12 -10.12
C GLY A 99 2.43 -10.26 -9.13
N THR A 100 3.55 -10.98 -9.24
CA THR A 100 3.94 -12.07 -8.32
C THR A 100 4.46 -11.56 -6.97
N THR A 101 4.89 -10.30 -6.91
CA THR A 101 5.50 -9.68 -5.72
C THR A 101 4.45 -9.11 -4.76
N ILE A 102 3.25 -8.86 -5.28
CA ILE A 102 2.16 -8.21 -4.57
C ILE A 102 1.47 -9.21 -3.64
N PRO A 103 1.13 -8.82 -2.40
CA PRO A 103 0.35 -9.68 -1.52
C PRO A 103 -0.99 -10.08 -2.15
N SER A 104 -1.41 -11.32 -1.90
CA SER A 104 -2.73 -11.81 -2.31
C SER A 104 -3.86 -10.86 -1.89
N TYR A 105 -4.94 -10.83 -2.67
CA TYR A 105 -6.14 -10.05 -2.38
C TYR A 105 -6.62 -10.21 -0.93
N THR A 106 -6.74 -11.44 -0.44
CA THR A 106 -7.25 -11.74 0.91
C THR A 106 -6.36 -11.17 2.03
N SER A 107 -5.03 -11.19 1.85
CA SER A 107 -4.07 -10.57 2.77
C SER A 107 -4.19 -9.04 2.78
N SER A 108 -4.32 -8.44 1.60
CA SER A 108 -4.52 -6.99 1.44
C SER A 108 -5.84 -6.54 2.03
N GLN A 109 -6.93 -7.27 1.75
CA GLN A 109 -8.25 -7.03 2.34
C GLN A 109 -8.20 -7.07 3.86
N ARG A 110 -7.60 -8.12 4.46
CA ARG A 110 -7.45 -8.21 5.92
C ARG A 110 -6.65 -7.06 6.51
N THR A 111 -5.70 -6.50 5.76
CA THR A 111 -4.92 -5.33 6.20
C THR A 111 -5.79 -4.08 6.24
N ILE A 112 -6.57 -3.85 5.19
CA ILE A 112 -7.52 -2.74 5.09
C ILE A 112 -8.57 -2.82 6.20
N GLU A 113 -9.21 -3.97 6.37
CA GLU A 113 -10.25 -4.17 7.39
C GLU A 113 -9.71 -3.96 8.81
N ARG A 114 -8.47 -4.39 9.08
CA ARG A 114 -7.80 -4.12 10.36
C ARG A 114 -7.55 -2.63 10.58
N ASN A 115 -7.12 -1.91 9.54
CA ASN A 115 -6.93 -0.46 9.63
C ASN A 115 -8.26 0.26 9.85
N HIS A 116 -9.32 -0.12 9.13
CA HIS A 116 -10.65 0.48 9.33
C HIS A 116 -11.11 0.27 10.78
N LYS A 117 -11.05 -0.99 11.26
CA LYS A 117 -11.42 -1.33 12.64
C LYS A 117 -10.59 -0.56 13.68
N ARG A 118 -9.27 -0.45 13.49
CA ARG A 118 -8.39 0.24 14.43
C ARG A 118 -8.66 1.74 14.51
N ASN A 119 -9.05 2.36 13.39
CA ASN A 119 -9.28 3.79 13.29
C ASN A 119 -10.77 4.19 13.35
N GLY A 120 -11.67 3.23 13.66
CA GLY A 120 -13.11 3.51 13.75
C GLY A 120 -13.78 3.87 12.42
N ILE A 121 -13.14 3.54 11.30
CA ILE A 121 -13.69 3.81 9.96
C ILE A 121 -14.73 2.71 9.67
N PRO A 122 -15.96 3.06 9.29
CA PRO A 122 -16.97 2.09 8.91
C PRO A 122 -16.46 1.21 7.76
N LEU A 123 -16.82 -0.08 7.80
CA LEU A 123 -16.67 -0.91 6.62
C LEU A 123 -17.85 -0.61 5.70
N PRO A 124 -17.63 -0.23 4.43
CA PRO A 124 -18.70 -0.02 3.45
C PRO A 124 -19.23 -1.39 3.04
N ARG A 125 -20.00 -1.99 3.94
CA ARG A 125 -20.83 -3.13 3.61
C ARG A 125 -22.16 -2.54 3.22
N PRO A 126 -22.57 -2.60 1.94
CA PRO A 126 -23.93 -2.27 1.59
C PRO A 126 -24.84 -3.16 2.44
N THR A 127 -25.64 -2.55 3.32
CA THR A 127 -26.60 -3.24 4.18
C THR A 127 -27.97 -3.27 3.53
N SER A 128 -28.17 -2.46 2.49
CA SER A 128 -29.38 -2.39 1.70
C SER A 128 -29.06 -2.27 0.21
N PHE A 129 -30.08 -2.55 -0.61
CA PHE A 129 -29.98 -2.39 -2.06
C PHE A 129 -29.74 -0.92 -2.48
N GLY A 130 -30.24 0.04 -1.70
CA GLY A 130 -30.06 1.47 -1.95
C GLY A 130 -28.60 1.93 -1.90
N ASP A 131 -27.74 1.15 -1.24
CA ASP A 131 -26.31 1.45 -1.11
C ASP A 131 -25.52 1.12 -2.40
N ILE A 132 -26.14 0.44 -3.38
CA ILE A 132 -25.49 0.03 -4.63
C ILE A 132 -25.78 1.06 -5.73
N SER A 133 -24.75 1.82 -6.11
CA SER A 133 -24.82 2.73 -7.26
C SER A 133 -24.66 1.96 -8.57
N ILE A 134 -25.79 1.69 -9.24
CA ILE A 134 -25.80 1.12 -10.60
C ILE A 134 -25.91 2.27 -11.61
N PRO A 135 -24.97 2.42 -12.56
CA PRO A 135 -25.05 3.38 -13.66
C PRO A 135 -26.38 3.27 -14.40
N ALA A 136 -26.95 4.41 -14.82
CA ALA A 136 -28.29 4.44 -15.41
C ALA A 136 -28.43 3.49 -16.62
N GLU A 137 -27.38 3.39 -17.44
CA GLU A 137 -27.32 2.52 -18.62
C GLU A 137 -27.46 1.03 -18.28
N LEU A 138 -27.05 0.62 -17.08
CA LEU A 138 -27.05 -0.78 -16.63
C LEU A 138 -28.28 -1.14 -15.80
N ARG A 139 -29.23 -0.22 -15.64
CA ARG A 139 -30.48 -0.48 -14.89
C ARG A 139 -31.53 -1.20 -15.72
N ILE A 140 -31.37 -1.22 -17.04
CA ILE A 140 -32.38 -1.69 -17.99
C ILE A 140 -31.73 -2.73 -18.91
N THR A 141 -32.45 -3.81 -19.20
CA THR A 141 -32.03 -4.82 -20.17
C THR A 141 -32.17 -4.29 -21.59
N SER A 142 -31.57 -5.00 -22.56
CA SER A 142 -31.80 -4.75 -24.00
C SER A 142 -33.26 -4.88 -24.42
N SER A 143 -34.09 -5.52 -23.59
CA SER A 143 -35.53 -5.72 -23.80
C SER A 143 -36.39 -4.59 -23.20
N GLY A 144 -35.78 -3.61 -22.52
CA GLY A 144 -36.48 -2.51 -21.86
C GLY A 144 -36.97 -2.82 -20.43
N ASP A 145 -36.74 -4.03 -19.94
CA ASP A 145 -37.10 -4.43 -18.58
C ASP A 145 -36.09 -3.95 -17.56
N ARG A 146 -36.52 -3.74 -16.31
CA ARG A 146 -35.58 -3.49 -15.23
C ARG A 146 -34.68 -4.72 -15.05
N PHE A 147 -33.37 -4.50 -15.09
CA PHE A 147 -32.38 -5.56 -14.87
C PHE A 147 -32.46 -6.15 -13.45
N PHE A 148 -32.89 -5.33 -12.48
CA PHE A 148 -33.12 -5.76 -11.10
C PHE A 148 -34.59 -5.60 -10.71
N ILE A 149 -35.15 -6.64 -10.09
CA ILE A 149 -36.48 -6.62 -9.47
C ILE A 149 -36.26 -6.27 -8.00
N ILE A 150 -36.90 -5.19 -7.53
CA ILE A 150 -36.86 -4.72 -6.14
C ILE A 150 -37.96 -5.42 -5.36
#